data_AF-A0A166AGF8-F1
#
_entry.id   AF-A0A166AGF8-F1
#
_cell.length_a   1.000
_cell.length_b   1.000
_cell.length_c   1.000
_cell.angle_alpha   90.00
_cell.angle_beta   90.00
_cell.angle_gamma   90.00
#
_symmetry.space_group_name_H-M   'P 1'
#
loop_
_entity.id
_entity.type
_entity.pdbx_description
1 polymer ?
#
loop_
_entity_poly.entity_id
_entity_poly.type
_entity_poly.pdbx_seq_one_letter_code
_entity_poly.pdbx_strand_id
1 'polypeptide(L)'
;VAVELGLRIAINHRLLIAASPAHSHFLVRSDNAGIVAVTNKGRSRSAETNRILKHVYLLQARHGVRICSEYVRSRDNIADALSRGDVQGFL
;
A
#
# COMPACT_ATOMS: atom_id res chain seq x y z
N VAL A 1 1.80 6.10 -5.77
CA VAL A 1 0.48 5.95 -6.41
C VAL A 1 -0.19 4.63 -6.05
N ALA A 2 0.41 3.46 -6.33
CA ALA A 2 -0.22 2.14 -6.03
C ALA A 2 -0.67 1.97 -4.56
N VAL A 3 0.19 2.30 -3.59
CA VAL A 3 -0.14 2.22 -2.15
C VAL A 3 -1.32 3.12 -1.79
N GLU A 4 -1.36 4.34 -2.33
CA GLU A 4 -2.44 5.29 -2.06
C GLU A 4 -3.78 4.81 -2.65
N LEU A 5 -3.75 4.31 -3.89
CA LEU A 5 -4.94 3.78 -4.54
C LEU A 5 -5.49 2.56 -3.79
N GLY A 6 -4.61 1.61 -3.43
CA GLY A 6 -5.00 0.42 -2.65
C GLY A 6 -5.66 0.80 -1.33
N LEU A 7 -5.10 1.79 -0.60
CA LEU A 7 -5.71 2.31 0.62
C LEU A 7 -7.10 2.90 0.38
N ARG A 8 -7.26 3.71 -0.67
CA ARG A 8 -8.55 4.33 -1.01
C ARG A 8 -9.61 3.27 -1.36
N ILE A 9 -9.25 2.25 -2.14
CA ILE A 9 -10.14 1.13 -2.47
C ILE A 9 -10.53 0.39 -1.18
N ALA A 10 -9.58 0.06 -0.32
CA ALA A 10 -9.85 -0.65 0.94
C ALA A 10 -10.78 0.14 1.88
N ILE A 11 -10.59 1.46 1.98
CA ILE A 11 -11.49 2.36 2.72
C ILE A 11 -12.87 2.38 2.08
N ASN A 12 -12.96 2.62 0.76
CA ASN A 12 -14.21 2.76 0.03
C ASN A 12 -15.08 1.49 0.11
N HIS A 13 -14.46 0.33 -0.05
CA HIS A 13 -15.14 -0.97 0.04
C HIS A 13 -15.30 -1.49 1.47
N ARG A 14 -14.99 -0.66 2.48
CA ARG A 14 -15.15 -1.00 3.90
C ARG A 14 -14.37 -2.24 4.33
N LEU A 15 -13.31 -2.61 3.61
CA LEU A 15 -12.46 -3.76 3.92
C LEU A 15 -11.68 -3.56 5.23
N LEU A 16 -11.60 -2.32 5.72
CA LEU A 16 -10.86 -1.93 6.92
C LEU A 16 -11.76 -1.72 8.15
N ILE A 17 -13.07 -2.00 8.06
CA ILE A 17 -14.04 -1.71 9.14
C ILE A 17 -14.14 -2.84 10.19
N ALA A 18 -13.34 -3.92 10.08
CA ALA A 18 -13.66 -5.16 10.79
C ALA A 18 -13.14 -5.31 12.24
N ALA A 19 -12.23 -4.50 12.77
CA ALA A 19 -11.83 -4.64 14.18
C ALA A 19 -11.17 -3.37 14.71
N SER A 20 -11.88 -2.68 15.60
CA SER A 20 -11.42 -1.53 16.40
C SER A 20 -10.67 -0.41 15.61
N PRO A 21 -11.22 0.83 15.54
CA PRO A 21 -10.63 1.95 14.81
C PRO A 21 -9.20 2.34 15.24
N ALA A 22 -8.68 1.79 16.34
CA ALA A 22 -7.35 2.10 16.86
C ALA A 22 -6.24 1.15 16.36
N HIS A 23 -6.55 0.03 15.70
CA HIS A 23 -5.57 -1.04 15.45
C HIS A 23 -5.66 -1.73 14.08
N SER A 24 -6.28 -1.11 13.08
CA SER A 24 -6.30 -1.69 11.73
C SER A 24 -4.95 -1.51 11.04
N HIS A 25 -4.10 -2.54 11.13
CA HIS A 25 -2.82 -2.64 10.44
C HIS A 25 -2.99 -3.30 9.08
N PHE A 26 -2.57 -2.63 8.02
CA PHE A 26 -2.62 -3.12 6.65
C PHE A 26 -1.20 -3.39 6.13
N LEU A 27 -0.93 -4.64 5.77
CA LEU A 27 0.34 -5.05 5.21
C LEU A 27 0.30 -4.98 3.68
N VAL A 28 1.19 -4.18 3.10
CA VAL A 28 1.42 -4.11 1.65
C VAL A 28 2.66 -4.91 1.30
N ARG A 29 2.48 -6.06 0.66
CA ARG A 29 3.57 -6.84 0.09
C ARG A 29 3.92 -6.27 -1.28
N SER A 30 5.17 -5.86 -1.48
CA SER A 30 5.62 -5.27 -2.74
C SER A 30 6.99 -5.82 -3.12
N ASP A 31 7.20 -6.06 -4.40
CA ASP A 31 8.50 -6.39 -4.97
C ASP A 31 9.35 -5.16 -5.34
N ASN A 32 8.84 -3.96 -5.05
CA ASN A 32 9.59 -2.72 -5.20
C ASN A 32 10.19 -2.30 -3.85
N ALA A 33 11.45 -2.65 -3.63
CA ALA A 33 12.18 -2.32 -2.40
C ALA A 33 12.20 -0.81 -2.10
N GLY A 34 12.20 0.05 -3.13
CA GLY A 34 12.12 1.49 -2.97
C GLY A 34 10.79 1.93 -2.35
N ILE A 35 9.67 1.36 -2.82
CA ILE A 35 8.34 1.61 -2.26
C ILE A 35 8.23 1.09 -0.82
N VAL A 36 8.74 -0.12 -0.55
CA VAL A 36 8.79 -0.68 0.80
C VAL A 36 9.53 0.26 1.74
N ALA A 37 10.73 0.70 1.35
CA ALA A 37 11.57 1.57 2.14
C ALA A 37 10.90 2.93 2.42
N VAL A 38 10.36 3.61 1.39
CA VAL A 38 9.76 4.94 1.59
C VAL A 38 8.45 4.89 2.36
N THR A 39 7.66 3.82 2.22
CA THR A 39 6.40 3.63 2.96
C THR A 39 6.68 3.43 4.45
N ASN A 40 7.67 2.60 4.79
CA ASN A 40 8.02 2.34 6.19
C ASN A 40 8.76 3.52 6.82
N LYS A 41 9.65 4.19 6.08
CA LYS A 41 10.45 5.32 6.56
C LYS A 41 9.68 6.64 6.60
N GLY A 42 8.64 6.76 5.79
CA GLY A 42 7.79 7.95 5.67
C GLY A 42 8.40 9.14 4.93
N ARG A 43 9.55 8.94 4.25
CA ARG A 43 10.21 9.99 3.46
C ARG A 43 11.04 9.44 2.32
N SER A 44 11.20 10.26 1.29
CA SER A 44 12.01 10.06 0.09
C SER A 44 12.89 11.28 -0.17
N ARG A 45 13.87 11.15 -1.08
CA ARG A 45 14.64 12.29 -1.62
C ARG A 45 13.85 13.07 -2.69
N SER A 46 12.80 12.48 -3.25
CA SER A 46 11.94 13.12 -4.26
C SER A 46 10.85 13.95 -3.60
N ALA A 47 10.75 15.23 -3.97
CA ALA A 47 9.71 16.15 -3.49
C ALA A 47 8.30 15.64 -3.84
N GLU A 48 8.10 15.14 -5.06
CA GLU A 48 6.81 14.60 -5.48
C GLU A 48 6.43 13.32 -4.70
N THR A 49 7.41 12.44 -4.46
CA THR A 49 7.15 11.25 -3.61
C THR A 49 6.74 11.67 -2.20
N ASN A 50 7.39 12.67 -1.62
CA ASN A 50 7.02 13.19 -0.30
C ASN A 50 5.63 13.83 -0.30
N ARG A 51 5.23 14.50 -1.37
CA ARG A 51 3.87 15.05 -1.52
C ARG A 51 2.83 13.92 -1.46
N ILE A 52 3.05 12.83 -2.19
CA ILE A 52 2.18 11.64 -2.16
C ILE A 52 2.17 10.99 -0.77
N LEU A 53 3.35 10.82 -0.15
CA LEU A 53 3.45 10.23 1.19
C LEU A 53 2.65 11.03 2.21
N LYS A 54 2.68 12.37 2.17
CA LYS A 54 1.84 13.21 3.04
C LYS A 54 0.36 12.89 2.89
N HIS A 55 -0.14 12.77 1.65
CA HIS A 55 -1.54 12.39 1.40
C HIS A 55 -1.87 11.01 1.98
N VAL A 56 -0.98 10.04 1.80
CA VAL A 56 -1.14 8.67 2.36
C VAL A 56 -1.17 8.71 3.89
N TYR A 57 -0.31 9.49 4.54
CA TYR A 57 -0.33 9.65 6.00
C TYR A 57 -1.57 10.37 6.51
N LEU A 58 -2.05 11.40 5.82
CA LEU A 58 -3.30 12.07 6.19
C LEU A 58 -4.51 11.14 6.08
N LEU A 59 -4.56 10.28 5.05
CA LEU A 59 -5.59 9.25 4.92
C LEU A 59 -5.51 8.23 6.06
N GLN A 60 -4.31 7.74 6.38
CA GLN A 60 -4.09 6.84 7.52
C GLN A 60 -4.61 7.44 8.83
N ALA A 61 -4.21 8.68 9.13
CA ALA A 61 -4.61 9.39 10.35
C ALA A 61 -6.13 9.63 10.41
N ARG A 62 -6.75 10.04 9.29
CA ARG A 62 -8.19 10.29 9.21
C ARG A 62 -9.03 9.04 9.47
N HIS A 63 -8.53 7.88 9.07
CA HIS A 63 -9.28 6.62 9.15
C HIS A 63 -8.82 5.69 10.28
N GLY A 64 -7.84 6.09 11.10
CA GLY A 64 -7.32 5.25 12.18
C GLY A 64 -6.62 3.97 11.69
N VAL A 65 -6.05 4.01 10.48
CA VAL A 65 -5.42 2.84 9.85
C VAL A 65 -3.92 3.07 9.72
N ARG A 66 -3.13 1.99 9.82
CA ARG A 66 -1.69 2.05 9.63
C ARG A 66 -1.25 1.10 8.53
N ILE A 67 -0.50 1.61 7.58
CA ILE A 67 0.13 0.83 6.53
C ILE A 67 1.55 0.50 6.93
N CYS A 68 1.90 -0.78 6.79
CA CYS A 68 3.28 -1.26 6.78
C CYS A 68 3.53 -1.92 5.42
N SER A 69 4.77 -1.92 4.94
CA SER A 69 5.13 -2.62 3.72
C SER A 69 6.25 -3.62 3.95
N GLU A 70 6.17 -4.74 3.26
CA GLU A 70 7.17 -5.80 3.29
C GLU A 70 7.62 -6.12 1.88
N TYR A 71 8.92 -6.34 1.72
CA TYR A 71 9.49 -6.75 0.46
C TYR A 71 9.19 -8.21 0.19
N VAL A 72 8.74 -8.52 -1.03
CA VAL A 72 8.64 -9.89 -1.56
C VAL A 72 9.41 -10.00 -2.87
N ARG A 73 9.88 -11.18 -3.24
CA ARG A 73 10.46 -11.37 -4.58
C ARG A 73 9.36 -11.23 -5.63
N SER A 74 9.67 -10.75 -6.83
CA SER A 74 8.68 -10.60 -7.90
C SER A 74 7.96 -11.90 -8.23
N ARG A 75 8.64 -13.05 -8.18
CA ARG A 75 8.02 -14.38 -8.35
C ARG A 75 7.02 -14.76 -7.24
N ASP A 76 7.14 -14.13 -6.08
CA ASP A 76 6.27 -14.33 -4.91
C ASP A 76 5.17 -13.25 -4.86
N ASN A 77 5.16 -12.30 -5.81
CA ASN A 77 4.15 -11.24 -5.93
C ASN A 77 2.99 -11.71 -6.81
N ILE A 78 1.92 -12.19 -6.18
CA ILE A 78 0.72 -12.66 -6.89
C ILE A 78 0.09 -11.61 -7.81
N ALA A 79 0.29 -10.32 -7.54
CA ALA A 79 -0.27 -9.24 -8.36
C ALA A 79 0.58 -8.93 -9.60
N ASP A 80 1.75 -9.56 -9.74
CA ASP A 80 2.68 -9.30 -10.85
C ASP A 80 2.05 -9.64 -12.21
N ALA A 81 1.45 -10.82 -12.34
CA ALA A 81 0.77 -11.26 -13.56
C ALA A 81 -0.34 -10.28 -13.98
N LEU A 82 -1.23 -9.92 -13.04
CA LEU A 82 -2.27 -8.91 -13.27
C LEU A 82 -1.71 -7.56 -13.69
N SER A 83 -0.60 -7.11 -13.09
CA SER A 83 0.01 -5.81 -13.43
C SER A 83 0.52 -5.75 -14.87
N ARG A 84 0.79 -6.90 -15.49
CA ARG A 84 1.20 -7.06 -16.89
C ARG A 84 0.02 -7.33 -17.84
N GLY A 85 -1.21 -7.39 -17.32
CA GLY A 85 -2.41 -7.77 -18.08
C GLY A 85 -2.56 -9.28 -18.31
N ASP A 86 -1.74 -10.11 -17.66
CA ASP A 86 -1.85 -11.56 -17.74
C ASP A 86 -2.88 -12.07 -16.71
N VAL A 87 -4.14 -12.05 -17.12
CA VAL A 87 -5.26 -12.54 -16.30
C VAL A 87 -5.22 -14.07 -16.17
N GLN A 88 -4.78 -14.78 -17.21
CA GLN A 88 -4.72 -16.25 -17.19
C GLN A 88 -3.62 -16.75 -16.27
N GLY A 89 -2.46 -16.12 -16.24
CA GLY A 89 -1.39 -16.44 -15.30
C GLY A 89 -1.69 -16.05 -13.84
N PHE A 90 -2.75 -15.29 -13.59
CA PHE A 90 -3.19 -14.92 -12.25
C PHE A 90 -4.21 -15.90 -11.63
N LEU A 91 -5.12 -16.44 -12.45
CA LEU A 91 -6.20 -17.33 -12.02
C LEU A 91 -5.72 -18.77 -11.84
#